data_AF-A0A1G2ZTE6-F1
#
_entry.id   AF-A0A1G2ZTE6-F1
#
_cell.length_a   1.000
_cell.length_b   1.000
_cell.length_c   1.000
_cell.angle_alpha   90.00
_cell.angle_beta   90.00
_cell.angle_gamma   90.00
#
_symmetry.space_group_name_H-M   'P 1'
#
loop_
_entity.id
_entity.type
_entity.pdbx_description
1 polymer ?
#
loop_
_entity_poly.entity_id
_entity_poly.type
_entity_poly.pdbx_seq_one_letter_code
_entity_poly.pdbx_strand_id
1 'polypeptide(L)' 'MNPDPIVKEVREAGAKLAAEAGYNVHRFFERLREVQKKYAKPLVQGPVAGKYRAKRAHRA' A
#
# COMPACT_ATOMS: atom_id res chain seq x y z
N MET A 1 14.80 20.02 -11.30
CA MET A 1 13.71 19.51 -10.42
C MET A 1 14.32 18.45 -9.53
N ASN A 2 14.52 18.70 -8.23
CA ASN A 2 14.94 17.64 -7.31
C ASN A 2 13.73 16.71 -7.12
N PRO A 3 13.83 15.40 -7.41
CA PRO A 3 12.72 14.49 -7.14
C PRO A 3 12.43 14.51 -5.64
N ASP A 4 11.14 14.60 -5.31
CA ASP A 4 10.66 14.50 -3.93
C ASP A 4 11.33 13.29 -3.24
N PRO A 5 11.94 13.47 -2.05
CA PRO A 5 12.65 12.39 -1.35
C PRO A 5 11.77 11.15 -1.15
N ILE A 6 10.45 11.32 -0.92
CA ILE A 6 9.50 10.21 -0.80
C ILE A 6 9.40 9.45 -2.11
N VAL A 7 9.33 10.16 -3.24
CA VAL A 7 9.25 9.54 -4.56
C VAL A 7 10.51 8.75 -4.88
N LYS A 8 11.68 9.25 -4.47
CA LYS A 8 12.95 8.53 -4.64
C LYS A 8 12.97 7.24 -3.81
N GLU A 9 12.62 7.31 -2.53
CA GLU A 9 12.58 6.14 -1.65
C GLU A 9 11.59 5.08 -2.14
N VAL A 10 10.39 5.50 -2.56
CA VAL A 10 9.38 4.57 -3.10
C VAL A 10 9.88 3.87 -4.36
N ARG A 11 10.57 4.59 -5.26
CA ARG A 11 11.15 4.01 -6.47
C ARG A 11 12.27 3.02 -6.15
N GLU A 12 13.15 3.36 -5.23
CA GLU A 12 14.24 2.47 -4.81
C GLU A 12 13.71 1.20 -4.12
N ALA A 13 12.70 1.33 -3.26
CA ALA A 13 12.03 0.20 -2.63
C ALA A 13 11.35 -0.70 -3.68
N GLY A 14 10.63 -0.10 -4.63
CA GLY A 14 9.98 -0.84 -5.72
C GLY A 14 10.97 -1.59 -6.61
N ALA A 15 12.12 -0.97 -6.94
CA ALA A 15 13.17 -1.61 -7.73
C ALA A 15 13.77 -2.83 -7.01
N LYS A 16 14.02 -2.72 -5.70
CA LYS A 16 14.50 -3.85 -4.88
C LYS A 16 13.49 -5.01 -4.88
N LEU A 17 12.21 -4.72 -4.63
CA LEU A 17 11.15 -5.74 -4.63
C LEU A 17 11.01 -6.44 -5.99
N ALA A 18 11.11 -5.68 -7.08
CA ALA A 18 11.07 -6.24 -8.44
C ALA A 18 12.28 -7.15 -8.72
N ALA A 19 13.48 -6.70 -8.35
CA ALA A 19 14.70 -7.50 -8.52
C ALA A 19 14.66 -8.78 -7.69
N GLU A 20 14.22 -8.72 -6.43
CA GLU A 20 14.05 -9.88 -5.58
C GLU A 20 13.06 -10.89 -6.18
N ALA A 21 11.99 -10.41 -6.82
CA ALA A 21 11.00 -11.25 -7.50
C ALA A 21 11.46 -11.76 -8.88
N GLY A 22 12.67 -11.40 -9.32
CA GLY A 22 13.18 -11.73 -10.65
C GLY A 22 12.35 -11.10 -11.77
N TYR A 23 11.81 -9.90 -11.53
CA TYR A 23 10.88 -9.19 -12.42
C TYR A 23 9.64 -10.00 -12.81
N ASN A 24 9.30 -11.04 -12.05
CA ASN A 24 8.16 -11.89 -12.28
C ASN A 24 6.99 -11.47 -11.37
N VAL A 25 5.92 -10.96 -12.00
CA VAL A 25 4.73 -10.47 -11.29
C VAL A 25 4.04 -11.57 -10.48
N HIS A 26 4.01 -12.81 -10.96
CA HIS A 26 3.42 -13.93 -10.21
C HIS A 26 4.18 -14.20 -8.92
N ARG A 27 5.52 -14.29 -8.98
CA ARG A 27 6.38 -14.47 -7.81
C ARG A 27 6.24 -13.32 -6.81
N PHE A 28 6.08 -12.10 -7.31
CA PHE A 28 5.81 -10.93 -6.47
C PHE A 28 4.51 -11.10 -5.66
N PHE A 29 3.41 -11.47 -6.31
CA PHE A 29 2.13 -11.68 -5.62
C PHE A 29 2.12 -12.88 -4.68
N GLU A 30 2.82 -13.96 -5.00
CA GLU A 30 2.99 -15.11 -4.09
C GLU A 30 3.66 -14.68 -2.79
N ARG A 31 4.77 -13.92 -2.89
CA ARG A 31 5.46 -13.38 -1.71
C ARG A 31 4.59 -12.42 -0.92
N LEU A 32 3.82 -11.56 -1.58
CA LEU A 32 2.86 -10.68 -0.88
C LEU A 32 1.85 -11.48 -0.07
N ARG A 33 1.33 -12.60 -0.61
CA ARG A 33 0.42 -13.49 0.12
C ARG A 33 1.11 -14.19 1.29
N GLU A 34 2.35 -14.61 1.14
CA GLU A 34 3.14 -15.19 2.24
C GLU A 34 3.37 -14.19 3.37
N VAL A 35 3.72 -12.94 3.03
CA VAL A 35 3.87 -11.86 4.00
C VAL A 35 2.54 -11.56 4.67
N GLN A 36 1.43 -11.52 3.92
CA GLN A 36 0.09 -11.31 4.47
C GLN A 36 -0.27 -12.38 5.51
N LYS A 37 0.08 -13.65 5.29
CA LYS A 37 -0.16 -14.74 6.27
C LYS A 37 0.54 -14.51 7.61
N LYS A 38 1.67 -13.78 7.64
CA LYS A 38 2.38 -13.44 8.89
C LYS A 38 1.57 -12.46 9.75
N TYR A 39 0.66 -11.70 9.14
CA TYR A 39 -0.20 -10.75 9.83
C TYR A 39 -1.61 -11.33 9.93
N ALA A 40 -1.84 -12.14 10.97
CA ALA A 40 -3.13 -12.78 11.26
C ALA A 40 -4.28 -11.79 11.51
N LYS A 41 -3.96 -10.53 11.80
CA LYS A 41 -4.92 -9.43 11.98
C LYS A 41 -4.55 -8.29 11.03
N PRO A 42 -5.53 -7.61 10.41
CA PRO A 42 -5.26 -6.41 9.64
C PRO A 42 -4.53 -5.40 10.52
N LEU A 43 -3.35 -4.95 10.10
CA LEU A 43 -2.59 -3.91 10.80
C LEU A 43 -3.32 -2.56 10.79
N VAL A 44 -4.19 -2.36 9.80
CA VAL A 44 -5.06 -1.20 9.67
C VAL A 44 -6.48 -1.70 9.51
N GLN A 45 -7.31 -1.49 10.53
CA GLN A 45 -8.75 -1.52 10.35
C GLN A 45 -9.11 -0.27 9.55
N GLY A 46 -9.69 -0.44 8.37
CA GLY A 46 -10.03 0.68 7.49
C GLY A 46 -10.83 1.76 8.20
N PRO A 47 -10.82 3.01 7.72
CA PRO A 47 -11.62 4.07 8.30
C PRO A 47 -13.09 3.63 8.32
N VAL A 48 -13.73 3.73 9.49
CA VAL A 48 -15.17 3.55 9.65
C VAL A 48 -15.85 4.43 8.60
N ALA A 49 -16.37 3.81 7.53
CA ALA A 49 -16.97 4.48 6.38
C ALA A 49 -18.18 5.39 6.75
N GLY A 50 -18.56 5.46 8.03
CA GLY A 50 -19.67 6.25 8.55
C GLY A 50 -19.38 7.71 8.92
N LYS A 51 -18.13 8.15 9.15
CA LYS A 51 -17.90 9.51 9.72
C LYS A 51 -17.78 10.66 8.71
N TYR A 52 -17.42 10.38 7.46
CA TYR A 52 -17.18 11.45 6.46
C TYR A 52 -18.38 11.78 5.57
N ARG A 53 -19.49 11.02 5.64
CA ARG A 53 -20.72 11.30 4.88
C ARG A 53 -21.68 12.25 5.60
N ALA A 54 -21.55 12.43 6.92
CA ALA A 54 -22.48 13.25 7.73
C ALA A 54 -22.24 14.77 7.64
N LYS A 55 -21.06 15.25 7.20
CA LYS A 55 -20.76 16.70 7.15
C LYS A 55 -21.20 17.42 5.87
N ARG A 56 -21.72 16.71 4.87
CA ARG A 56 -22.17 17.32 3.60
C ARG A 56 -23.69 17.51 3.48
N ALA A 57 -24.47 17.02 4.43
CA ALA A 57 -25.94 17.10 4.38
C ALA A 57 -26.55 18.33 5.08
N HIS A 58 -25.75 19.21 5.70
CA HIS A 58 -26.25 20.38 6.45
C HIS A 58 -26.03 21.73 5.74
N ARG A 59 -25.76 21.73 4.44
CA ARG A 59 -25.68 22.97 3.65
C ARG A 59 -26.43 22.81 2.33
N ALA A 60 -27.75 22.83 2.42
CA ALA A 60 -28.67 23.17 1.34
C ALA A 60 -29.84 23.93 1.97
#